data_AF-A0A5N6EGC6-F1
#
_entry.id   AF-A0A5N6EGC6-F1
#
_cell.length_a   1.000
_cell.length_b   1.000
_cell.length_c   1.000
_cell.angle_alpha   90.00
_cell.angle_beta   90.00
_cell.angle_gamma   90.00
#
_symmetry.space_group_name_H-M   'P 1'
#
loop_
_entity.id
_entity.type
_entity.pdbx_description
1 polymer ?
#
loop_
_entity_poly.entity_id
_entity_poly.type
_entity_poly.pdbx_seq_one_letter_code
_entity_poly.pdbx_strand_id
1 'polypeptide(L)'
;MSQSNNLTNTLIIALKDHDIPFKCAEIKSAFTNGKEATKNKTWVMEHLNHHTLLSQEELTFRYTKLESTGSLQNIIHNLDTNADRPFLDEDLRKAINSLNASTAVLQKQKRVLASQCDNIDEELRRKAEREVRRNTGIEHLRQRYNSERQRTSAGSTELAQKVGAGLEVELENTAVDSKRILSALAAWLKEDDRALADLERLGSRIEPTGDDASVVKRTSELSTILAHYLAEEIQYRLDRVYLENLRAGQTKANQNLDGAADEVSTALEGELESLYPEIDMLAEMYTRQQYNAPISRALQKHHDQLHISSHKKFNYILDLVAEMTLSMECLTKSLQDRESFCGTLATFNTTYRTKVGNQFSEISVPRREDLRRRSIQPTLAYTPSAKRIDSVSESHALAAVLRRTGLSSESVFHPEEDNAVIDVLFDARHHMFDCLQNYGIAADAPLVTELISSDQTTRLLSSSLNVNSHVKTLLTSDTHEAELFDLQLKLEHVQKGVEMLDLGVVFQRDRGRETFVERWGLT
;
A
#
# COMPACT_ATOMS: atom_id res chain seq x y z
N MET A 1 39.89 -81.95 -3.54
CA MET A 1 40.88 -82.74 -2.74
C MET A 1 41.43 -81.99 -1.53
N SER A 2 41.24 -80.67 -1.38
CA SER A 2 41.85 -79.88 -0.30
C SER A 2 41.20 -80.03 1.10
N GLN A 3 39.93 -80.45 1.19
CA GLN A 3 39.26 -80.64 2.49
C GLN A 3 39.64 -81.95 3.21
N SER A 4 40.13 -82.96 2.49
CA SER A 4 40.52 -84.24 3.11
C SER A 4 41.81 -84.11 3.91
N ASN A 5 42.75 -83.28 3.45
CA ASN A 5 44.04 -83.09 4.08
C ASN A 5 43.96 -82.31 5.40
N ASN A 6 42.98 -81.41 5.55
CA ASN A 6 42.76 -80.68 6.81
C ASN A 6 42.26 -81.61 7.91
N LEU A 7 41.32 -82.52 7.61
CA LEU A 7 40.74 -83.43 8.60
C LEU A 7 41.72 -84.52 9.05
N THR A 8 42.57 -85.02 8.15
CA THR A 8 43.67 -85.93 8.53
C THR A 8 44.66 -85.24 9.46
N ASN A 9 44.93 -83.95 9.27
CA ASN A 9 45.84 -83.21 10.13
C ASN A 9 45.20 -82.90 11.49
N THR A 10 43.91 -82.57 11.55
CA THR A 10 43.18 -82.39 12.81
C THR A 10 43.15 -83.67 13.65
N LEU A 11 42.94 -84.83 13.01
CA LEU A 11 43.01 -86.14 13.69
C LEU A 11 44.42 -86.44 14.23
N ILE A 12 45.46 -86.14 13.44
CA ILE A 12 46.86 -86.36 13.84
C ILE A 12 47.26 -85.44 15.01
N ILE A 13 46.79 -84.18 15.01
CA ILE A 13 47.02 -83.24 16.11
C ILE A 13 46.30 -83.71 17.38
N ALA A 14 45.02 -84.07 17.29
CA ALA A 14 44.25 -84.56 18.44
C ALA A 14 44.84 -85.86 19.03
N LEU A 15 45.30 -86.81 18.19
CA LEU A 15 45.95 -88.04 18.66
C LEU A 15 47.31 -87.78 19.33
N LYS A 16 48.01 -86.74 18.89
CA LYS A 16 49.29 -86.31 19.48
C LYS A 16 49.07 -85.58 20.81
N ASP A 17 48.02 -84.78 20.93
CA ASP A 17 47.68 -84.04 22.16
C ASP A 17 47.20 -84.96 23.29
N HIS A 18 46.78 -86.20 22.96
CA HIS A 18 46.32 -87.21 23.92
C HIS A 18 47.30 -88.39 24.12
N ASP A 19 48.55 -88.29 23.64
CA ASP A 19 49.62 -89.31 23.80
C ASP A 19 49.23 -90.74 23.35
N ILE A 20 48.40 -90.87 22.31
CA ILE A 20 48.03 -92.18 21.75
C ILE A 20 49.05 -92.56 20.67
N PRO A 21 49.74 -93.72 20.75
CA PRO A 21 50.70 -94.13 19.71
C PRO A 21 49.97 -94.49 18.41
N PHE A 22 50.31 -93.81 17.31
CA PHE A 22 49.68 -94.03 16.00
C PHE A 22 50.68 -94.19 14.84
N LYS A 23 50.28 -94.96 13.81
CA LYS A 23 51.03 -95.11 12.55
C LYS A 23 50.46 -94.18 11.48
N CYS A 24 51.21 -93.13 11.14
CA CYS A 24 50.81 -92.12 10.13
C CYS A 24 50.41 -92.69 8.77
N ALA A 25 50.99 -93.83 8.36
CA ALA A 25 50.72 -94.44 7.05
C ALA A 25 49.33 -95.09 6.99
N GLU A 26 48.89 -95.74 8.08
CA GLU A 26 47.59 -96.41 8.16
C GLU A 26 46.45 -95.39 8.15
N ILE A 27 46.59 -94.27 8.88
CA ILE A 27 45.60 -93.19 8.89
C ILE A 27 45.45 -92.55 7.50
N LYS A 28 46.55 -92.25 6.80
CA LYS A 28 46.49 -91.71 5.44
C LYS A 28 45.82 -92.69 4.47
N SER A 29 46.08 -94.00 4.62
CA SER A 29 45.45 -95.03 3.80
C SER A 29 43.93 -95.16 4.05
N ALA A 30 43.49 -95.05 5.32
CA ALA A 30 42.09 -95.13 5.72
C ALA A 30 41.22 -93.96 5.21
N PHE A 31 41.83 -92.80 4.93
CA PHE A 31 41.16 -91.65 4.30
C PHE A 31 41.23 -91.65 2.77
N THR A 32 42.02 -92.55 2.16
CA THR A 32 42.13 -92.67 0.70
C THR A 32 41.19 -93.74 0.14
N ASN A 33 40.71 -94.68 0.98
CA ASN A 33 39.84 -95.77 0.58
C ASN A 33 38.37 -95.31 0.46
N GLY A 34 37.85 -95.15 -0.76
CA GLY A 34 36.66 -94.33 -1.08
C GLY A 34 35.32 -94.69 -0.40
N LYS A 35 35.17 -95.87 0.20
CA LYS A 35 33.94 -96.26 0.94
C LYS A 35 34.05 -96.10 2.46
N GLU A 36 35.25 -96.17 3.02
CA GLU A 36 35.51 -95.94 4.46
C GLU A 36 35.88 -94.49 4.73
N ALA A 37 36.44 -93.78 3.75
CA ALA A 37 36.82 -92.38 3.87
C ALA A 37 35.64 -91.47 4.24
N THR A 38 34.43 -91.73 3.75
CA THR A 38 33.24 -90.94 4.08
C THR A 38 32.73 -91.23 5.49
N LYS A 39 32.73 -92.51 5.91
CA LYS A 39 32.38 -92.92 7.29
C LYS A 39 33.39 -92.42 8.32
N ASN A 40 34.68 -92.49 7.99
CA ASN A 40 35.75 -91.97 8.84
C ASN A 40 35.68 -90.44 8.91
N LYS A 41 35.28 -89.76 7.83
CA LYS A 41 35.06 -88.31 7.83
C LYS A 41 33.87 -87.88 8.70
N THR A 42 32.74 -88.59 8.64
CA THR A 42 31.59 -88.30 9.53
C THR A 42 31.92 -88.63 10.98
N TRP A 43 32.61 -89.75 11.23
CA TRP A 43 33.07 -90.13 12.56
C TRP A 43 34.00 -89.07 13.17
N VAL A 44 34.98 -88.57 12.39
CA VAL A 44 35.86 -87.48 12.81
C VAL A 44 35.08 -86.20 13.11
N MET A 45 34.09 -85.80 12.30
CA MET A 45 33.31 -84.59 12.62
C MET A 45 32.40 -84.75 13.85
N GLU A 46 31.84 -85.93 14.06
CA GLU A 46 30.95 -86.18 15.21
C GLU A 46 31.73 -86.30 16.53
N HIS A 47 32.90 -86.94 16.51
CA HIS A 47 33.64 -87.28 17.73
C HIS A 47 34.84 -86.36 18.02
N LEU A 48 35.34 -85.60 17.04
CA LEU A 48 36.43 -84.63 17.21
C LEU A 48 35.93 -83.19 17.03
N ASN A 49 34.86 -82.85 17.75
CA ASN A 49 34.33 -81.50 17.81
C ASN A 49 34.77 -80.83 19.13
N HIS A 50 34.86 -79.50 19.18
CA HIS A 50 35.34 -78.76 20.38
C HIS A 50 34.47 -78.99 21.64
N HIS A 51 33.27 -79.56 21.48
CA HIS A 51 32.39 -79.94 22.58
C HIS A 51 32.61 -81.37 23.09
N THR A 52 33.29 -82.23 22.32
CA THR A 52 33.55 -83.65 22.64
C THR A 52 34.99 -83.91 23.06
N LEU A 53 35.93 -83.04 22.69
CA LEU A 53 37.32 -83.09 23.13
C LEU A 53 37.49 -82.29 24.43
N LEU A 54 37.88 -82.97 25.50
CA LEU A 54 38.32 -82.30 26.73
C LEU A 54 39.68 -81.63 26.47
N SER A 55 39.77 -80.32 26.69
CA SER A 55 41.05 -79.60 26.64
C SER A 55 42.01 -80.17 27.68
N GLN A 56 43.32 -80.18 27.41
CA GLN A 56 44.34 -80.68 28.34
C GLN A 56 44.29 -79.92 29.69
N GLU A 57 43.94 -78.63 29.65
CA GLU A 57 43.71 -77.82 30.83
C GLU A 57 42.44 -78.25 31.59
N GLU A 58 41.39 -78.66 30.88
CA GLU A 58 40.15 -79.17 31.49
C GLU A 58 40.31 -80.57 32.05
N LEU A 59 41.05 -81.48 31.40
CA LEU A 59 41.35 -82.80 31.94
C LEU A 59 42.17 -82.66 33.22
N THR A 60 43.25 -81.87 33.17
CA THR A 60 44.12 -81.69 34.32
C THR A 60 43.37 -80.98 35.44
N PHE A 61 42.66 -79.89 35.17
CA PHE A 61 41.92 -79.14 36.19
C PHE A 61 40.71 -79.91 36.72
N ARG A 62 39.95 -80.61 35.87
CA ARG A 62 38.71 -81.28 36.29
C ARG A 62 38.98 -82.62 36.96
N TYR A 63 39.92 -83.46 36.48
CA TYR A 63 40.26 -84.69 37.19
C TYR A 63 41.05 -84.43 38.47
N THR A 64 42.07 -83.57 38.47
CA THR A 64 42.85 -83.32 39.71
C THR A 64 42.03 -82.57 40.75
N LYS A 65 41.14 -81.64 40.38
CA LYS A 65 40.22 -81.01 41.35
C LYS A 65 39.07 -81.92 41.78
N LEU A 66 38.49 -82.76 40.92
CA LEU A 66 37.41 -83.67 41.35
C LEU A 66 37.93 -84.81 42.24
N GLU A 67 39.17 -85.25 42.02
CA GLU A 67 39.82 -86.26 42.86
C GLU A 67 40.24 -85.65 44.21
N SER A 68 40.77 -84.41 44.22
CA SER A 68 41.11 -83.71 45.46
C SER A 68 39.90 -83.26 46.28
N THR A 69 38.71 -83.16 45.67
CA THR A 69 37.46 -82.73 46.34
C THR A 69 36.53 -83.89 46.70
N GLY A 70 36.88 -85.15 46.42
CA GLY A 70 36.08 -86.34 46.76
C GLY A 70 34.69 -86.40 46.13
N SER A 71 34.34 -85.46 45.24
CA SER A 71 33.00 -85.38 44.63
C SER A 71 32.76 -86.46 43.57
N LEU A 72 33.80 -87.10 43.06
CA LEU A 72 33.64 -88.20 42.10
C LEU A 72 33.08 -89.46 42.78
N GLN A 73 33.46 -89.69 44.04
CA GLN A 73 32.89 -90.75 44.87
C GLN A 73 31.42 -90.44 45.21
N ASN A 74 31.10 -89.17 45.44
CA ASN A 74 29.71 -88.74 45.63
C ASN A 74 28.88 -88.86 44.35
N ILE A 75 29.39 -88.58 43.15
CA ILE A 75 28.58 -88.70 41.92
C ILE A 75 28.33 -90.19 41.56
N ILE A 76 29.31 -91.06 41.82
CA ILE A 76 29.12 -92.52 41.65
C ILE A 76 28.16 -93.08 42.71
N HIS A 77 28.16 -92.52 43.93
CA HIS A 77 27.27 -92.93 45.01
C HIS A 77 25.87 -92.26 44.96
N ASN A 78 25.73 -91.13 44.25
CA ASN A 78 24.48 -90.40 44.00
C ASN A 78 23.85 -90.74 42.65
N LEU A 79 24.34 -91.76 41.94
CA LEU A 79 23.53 -92.45 40.96
C LEU A 79 22.57 -93.36 41.74
N ASP A 80 21.52 -92.74 42.26
CA ASP A 80 20.41 -93.41 42.93
C ASP A 80 19.59 -94.19 41.89
N THR A 81 20.19 -95.27 41.38
CA THR A 81 19.56 -96.28 40.50
C THR A 81 18.68 -97.25 41.28
N ASN A 82 18.14 -96.85 42.45
CA ASN A 82 17.19 -97.64 43.22
C ASN A 82 16.07 -96.79 43.85
N ALA A 83 15.76 -95.61 43.32
CA ALA A 83 14.52 -94.90 43.62
C ALA A 83 13.38 -95.33 42.68
N ASP A 84 13.19 -96.64 42.50
CA ASP A 84 11.93 -97.21 42.00
C ASP A 84 10.87 -97.06 43.10
N ARG A 85 10.40 -95.82 43.28
CA ARG A 85 9.09 -95.59 43.89
C ARG A 85 8.06 -95.87 42.79
N PRO A 86 7.18 -96.87 42.94
CA PRO A 86 6.14 -97.11 41.95
C PRO A 86 5.30 -95.84 41.85
N PHE A 87 5.22 -95.26 40.65
CA PHE A 87 4.34 -94.13 40.34
C PHE A 87 2.95 -94.46 40.88
N LEU A 88 2.48 -93.71 41.89
CA LEU A 88 1.10 -93.85 42.34
C LEU A 88 0.21 -93.36 41.20
N ASP A 89 -0.83 -94.12 40.87
CA ASP A 89 -1.86 -93.74 39.89
C ASP A 89 -2.44 -92.33 40.19
N GLU A 90 -2.42 -91.92 41.46
CA GLU A 90 -2.84 -90.61 41.91
C GLU A 90 -1.88 -89.46 41.52
N ASP A 91 -0.57 -89.71 41.46
CA ASP A 91 0.40 -88.71 41.02
C ASP A 91 0.34 -88.55 39.49
N LEU A 92 0.10 -89.64 38.75
CA LEU A 92 -0.22 -89.58 37.32
C LEU A 92 -1.53 -88.82 37.07
N ARG A 93 -2.59 -89.10 37.85
CA ARG A 93 -3.86 -88.38 37.77
C ARG A 93 -3.70 -86.89 38.07
N LYS A 94 -2.91 -86.51 39.08
CA LYS A 94 -2.59 -85.10 39.39
C LYS A 94 -1.77 -84.43 38.29
N ALA A 95 -0.78 -85.11 37.73
CA ALA A 95 0.01 -84.59 36.61
C ALA A 95 -0.85 -84.39 35.35
N ILE A 96 -1.73 -85.33 35.03
CA ILE A 96 -2.70 -85.22 33.93
C ILE A 96 -3.66 -84.06 34.17
N ASN A 97 -4.20 -83.93 35.39
CA ASN A 97 -5.10 -82.82 35.75
C ASN A 97 -4.39 -81.46 35.70
N SER A 98 -3.15 -81.37 36.15
CA SER A 98 -2.32 -80.15 36.06
C SER A 98 -2.00 -79.80 34.61
N LEU A 99 -1.64 -80.79 33.78
CA LEU A 99 -1.40 -80.61 32.35
C LEU A 99 -2.65 -80.18 31.60
N ASN A 100 -3.81 -80.78 31.91
CA ASN A 100 -5.09 -80.40 31.34
C ASN A 100 -5.51 -78.99 31.75
N ALA A 101 -5.29 -78.61 33.02
CA ALA A 101 -5.52 -77.25 33.50
C ALA A 101 -4.61 -76.24 32.78
N SER A 102 -3.32 -76.55 32.63
CA SER A 102 -2.36 -75.72 31.89
C SER A 102 -2.73 -75.61 30.40
N THR A 103 -3.14 -76.72 29.79
CA THR A 103 -3.61 -76.76 28.40
C THR A 103 -4.88 -75.92 28.22
N ALA A 104 -5.82 -75.97 29.18
CA ALA A 104 -7.02 -75.14 29.16
C ALA A 104 -6.69 -73.64 29.29
N VAL A 105 -5.73 -73.27 30.16
CA VAL A 105 -5.25 -71.89 30.28
C VAL A 105 -4.56 -71.42 28.99
N LEU A 106 -3.69 -72.24 28.41
CA LEU A 106 -3.01 -71.92 27.16
C LEU A 106 -3.98 -71.80 25.98
N GLN A 107 -5.00 -72.66 25.91
CA GLN A 107 -6.08 -72.51 24.93
C GLN A 107 -6.87 -71.22 25.13
N LYS A 108 -7.17 -70.83 26.38
CA LYS A 108 -7.82 -69.55 26.68
C LYS A 108 -6.94 -68.36 26.25
N GLN A 109 -5.65 -68.40 26.55
CA GLN A 109 -4.69 -67.38 26.12
C GLN A 109 -4.58 -67.32 24.60
N LYS A 110 -4.53 -68.46 23.91
CA LYS A 110 -4.53 -68.52 22.44
C LYS A 110 -5.78 -67.88 21.84
N ARG A 111 -6.96 -68.14 22.41
CA ARG A 111 -8.22 -67.50 21.96
C ARG A 111 -8.19 -66.00 22.17
N VAL A 112 -7.68 -65.52 23.31
CA VAL A 112 -7.53 -64.08 23.57
C VAL A 112 -6.56 -63.44 22.58
N LEU A 113 -5.38 -64.04 22.36
CA LEU A 113 -4.40 -63.52 21.39
C LEU A 113 -4.95 -63.51 19.96
N ALA A 114 -5.68 -64.55 19.55
CA ALA A 114 -6.35 -64.57 18.24
C ALA A 114 -7.34 -63.41 18.12
N SER A 115 -8.21 -63.20 19.12
CA SER A 115 -9.15 -62.08 19.12
C SER A 115 -8.48 -60.71 19.14
N GLN A 116 -7.31 -60.60 19.77
CA GLN A 116 -6.50 -59.38 19.76
C GLN A 116 -5.88 -59.12 18.38
N CYS A 117 -5.38 -60.17 17.71
CA CYS A 117 -4.87 -60.06 16.35
C CYS A 117 -5.97 -59.62 15.37
N ASP A 118 -7.14 -60.27 15.44
CA ASP A 118 -8.30 -59.91 14.59
C ASP A 118 -8.76 -58.46 14.82
N ASN A 119 -8.70 -57.97 16.07
CA ASN A 119 -9.03 -56.58 16.40
C ASN A 119 -7.98 -55.60 15.85
N ILE A 120 -6.69 -55.92 15.95
CA ILE A 120 -5.61 -55.10 15.38
C ILE A 120 -5.76 -55.01 13.85
N ASP A 121 -6.03 -56.13 13.19
CA ASP A 121 -6.23 -56.16 11.74
C ASP A 121 -7.44 -55.31 11.31
N GLU A 122 -8.54 -55.38 12.06
CA GLU A 122 -9.73 -54.56 11.81
C GLU A 122 -9.45 -53.06 12.07
N GLU A 123 -8.70 -52.69 13.10
CA GLU A 123 -8.30 -51.31 13.34
C GLU A 123 -7.34 -50.77 12.28
N LEU A 124 -6.40 -51.60 11.79
CA LEU A 124 -5.52 -51.24 10.67
C LEU A 124 -6.34 -50.98 9.39
N ARG A 125 -7.32 -51.83 9.09
CA ARG A 125 -8.23 -51.65 7.96
C ARG A 125 -9.03 -50.35 8.08
N ARG A 126 -9.60 -50.09 9.26
CA ARG A 126 -10.32 -48.83 9.53
C ARG A 126 -9.42 -47.61 9.42
N LYS A 127 -8.16 -47.71 9.86
CA LYS A 127 -7.17 -46.64 9.73
C LYS A 127 -6.85 -46.35 8.27
N ALA A 128 -6.64 -47.38 7.45
CA ALA A 128 -6.42 -47.23 6.01
C ALA A 128 -7.62 -46.55 5.33
N GLU A 129 -8.85 -46.98 5.64
CA GLU A 129 -10.06 -46.34 5.10
C GLU A 129 -10.23 -44.87 5.56
N ARG A 130 -9.88 -44.57 6.82
CA ARG A 130 -9.87 -43.19 7.33
C ARG A 130 -8.83 -42.34 6.62
N GLU A 131 -7.65 -42.88 6.34
CA GLU A 131 -6.59 -42.19 5.61
C GLU A 131 -6.97 -41.93 4.16
N VAL A 132 -7.54 -42.90 3.45
CA VAL A 132 -8.07 -42.71 2.10
C VAL A 132 -9.15 -41.62 2.08
N ARG A 133 -10.12 -41.67 3.00
CA ARG A 133 -11.15 -40.62 3.12
C ARG A 133 -10.58 -39.24 3.44
N ARG A 134 -9.54 -39.18 4.27
CA ARG A 134 -8.85 -37.93 4.58
C ARG A 134 -8.13 -37.39 3.34
N ASN A 135 -7.41 -38.25 2.62
CA ASN A 135 -6.66 -37.86 1.43
C ASN A 135 -7.59 -37.39 0.30
N THR A 136 -8.70 -38.08 0.06
CA THR A 136 -9.71 -37.63 -0.93
C THR A 136 -10.35 -36.31 -0.51
N GLY A 137 -10.65 -36.13 0.77
CA GLY A 137 -11.15 -34.85 1.30
C GLY A 137 -10.15 -33.69 1.10
N ILE A 138 -8.86 -33.93 1.36
CA ILE A 138 -7.79 -32.94 1.12
C ILE A 138 -7.69 -32.62 -0.38
N GLU A 139 -7.75 -33.62 -1.25
CA GLU A 139 -7.65 -33.40 -2.69
C GLU A 139 -8.85 -32.61 -3.25
N HIS A 140 -10.07 -32.91 -2.78
CA HIS A 140 -11.24 -32.10 -3.13
C HIS A 140 -11.12 -30.65 -2.64
N LEU A 141 -10.58 -30.43 -1.43
CA LEU A 141 -10.33 -29.07 -0.92
C LEU A 141 -9.29 -28.33 -1.77
N ARG A 142 -8.21 -29.00 -2.17
CA ARG A 142 -7.18 -28.45 -3.06
C ARG A 142 -7.75 -28.11 -4.43
N GLN A 143 -8.52 -29.02 -5.02
CA GLN A 143 -9.18 -28.80 -6.30
C GLN A 143 -10.13 -27.60 -6.24
N ARG A 144 -10.95 -27.50 -5.19
CA ARG A 144 -11.83 -26.35 -4.97
C ARG A 144 -11.04 -25.06 -4.83
N TYR A 145 -10.02 -25.04 -3.96
CA TYR A 145 -9.16 -23.87 -3.78
C TYR A 145 -8.50 -23.43 -5.10
N ASN A 146 -7.98 -24.37 -5.88
CA ASN A 146 -7.37 -24.08 -7.18
C ASN A 146 -8.40 -23.51 -8.17
N SER A 147 -9.61 -24.06 -8.22
CA SER A 147 -10.67 -23.56 -9.09
C SER A 147 -11.14 -22.15 -8.69
N GLU A 148 -11.27 -21.88 -7.40
CA GLU A 148 -11.60 -20.54 -6.90
C GLU A 148 -10.47 -19.55 -7.18
N ARG A 149 -9.21 -19.95 -6.98
CA ARG A 149 -8.04 -19.13 -7.32
C ARG A 149 -7.96 -18.83 -8.81
N GLN A 150 -8.30 -19.79 -9.67
CA GLN A 150 -8.37 -19.59 -11.12
C GLN A 150 -9.51 -18.64 -11.48
N ARG A 151 -10.69 -18.78 -10.85
CA ARG A 151 -11.83 -17.87 -11.06
C ARG A 151 -11.51 -16.44 -10.63
N THR A 152 -10.91 -16.25 -9.45
CA THR A 152 -10.53 -14.92 -8.97
C THR A 152 -9.41 -14.32 -9.80
N SER A 153 -8.43 -15.12 -10.23
CA SER A 153 -7.38 -14.68 -11.15
C SER A 153 -7.95 -14.27 -12.51
N ALA A 154 -8.86 -15.06 -13.09
CA ALA A 154 -9.53 -14.73 -14.34
C ALA A 154 -10.36 -13.45 -14.22
N GLY A 155 -11.16 -13.32 -13.14
CA GLY A 155 -11.93 -12.11 -12.87
C GLY A 155 -11.05 -10.87 -12.65
N SER A 156 -9.89 -11.03 -12.01
CA SER A 156 -8.89 -9.96 -11.86
C SER A 156 -8.29 -9.54 -13.20
N THR A 157 -7.94 -10.50 -14.08
CA THR A 157 -7.44 -10.21 -15.43
C THR A 157 -8.50 -9.54 -16.31
N GLU A 158 -9.76 -9.97 -16.21
CA GLU A 158 -10.87 -9.38 -16.96
C GLU A 158 -11.13 -7.93 -16.50
N LEU A 159 -11.15 -7.69 -15.19
CA LEU A 159 -11.31 -6.36 -14.64
C LEU A 159 -10.14 -5.45 -15.05
N ALA A 160 -8.90 -5.97 -15.03
CA ALA A 160 -7.75 -5.23 -15.51
C ALA A 160 -7.89 -4.89 -17.01
N GLN A 161 -8.25 -5.85 -17.86
CA GLN A 161 -8.47 -5.58 -19.28
C GLN A 161 -9.58 -4.55 -19.51
N LYS A 162 -10.68 -4.62 -18.76
CA LYS A 162 -11.78 -3.65 -18.84
C LYS A 162 -11.33 -2.23 -18.44
N VAL A 163 -10.58 -2.09 -17.36
CA VAL A 163 -10.02 -0.80 -16.93
C VAL A 163 -9.00 -0.29 -17.94
N GLY A 164 -8.14 -1.16 -18.48
CA GLY A 164 -7.16 -0.81 -19.50
C GLY A 164 -7.81 -0.31 -20.79
N ALA A 165 -8.84 -1.01 -21.28
CA ALA A 165 -9.60 -0.61 -22.47
C ALA A 165 -10.39 0.68 -22.23
N GLY A 166 -11.03 0.82 -21.06
CA GLY A 166 -11.72 2.06 -20.70
C GLY A 166 -10.77 3.26 -20.65
N LEU A 167 -9.55 3.07 -20.14
CA LEU A 167 -8.54 4.11 -20.07
C LEU A 167 -7.98 4.50 -21.44
N GLU A 168 -7.81 3.55 -22.35
CA GLU A 168 -7.44 3.84 -23.74
C GLU A 168 -8.53 4.63 -24.47
N VAL A 169 -9.80 4.25 -24.29
CA VAL A 169 -10.94 5.00 -24.85
C VAL A 169 -10.99 6.42 -24.28
N GLU A 170 -10.82 6.60 -22.97
CA GLU A 170 -10.78 7.94 -22.37
C GLU A 170 -9.59 8.75 -22.88
N LEU A 171 -8.41 8.16 -23.06
CA LEU A 171 -7.26 8.83 -23.66
C LEU A 171 -7.55 9.27 -25.11
N GLU A 172 -8.15 8.39 -25.93
CA GLU A 172 -8.56 8.74 -27.28
C GLU A 172 -9.62 9.87 -27.28
N ASN A 173 -10.60 9.79 -26.38
CA ASN A 173 -11.60 10.83 -26.19
C ASN A 173 -10.95 12.18 -25.83
N THR A 174 -9.96 12.21 -24.93
CA THR A 174 -9.23 13.45 -24.61
C THR A 174 -8.48 14.02 -25.81
N ALA A 175 -7.95 13.16 -26.70
CA ALA A 175 -7.26 13.59 -27.91
C ALA A 175 -8.23 14.16 -28.96
N VAL A 176 -9.39 13.52 -29.15
CA VAL A 176 -10.47 14.02 -30.02
C VAL A 176 -11.02 15.34 -29.49
N ASP A 177 -11.27 15.40 -28.19
CA ASP A 177 -11.72 16.61 -27.53
C ASP A 177 -10.72 17.76 -27.61
N SER A 178 -9.42 17.49 -27.46
CA SER A 178 -8.38 18.50 -27.65
C SER A 178 -8.45 19.12 -29.05
N LYS A 179 -8.62 18.30 -30.10
CA LYS A 179 -8.82 18.80 -31.47
C LYS A 179 -10.11 19.61 -31.61
N ARG A 180 -11.20 19.19 -30.97
CA ARG A 180 -12.47 19.92 -30.97
C ARG A 180 -12.34 21.28 -30.27
N ILE A 181 -11.65 21.32 -29.13
CA ILE A 181 -11.37 22.53 -28.37
C ILE A 181 -10.50 23.48 -29.18
N LEU A 182 -9.41 23.00 -29.80
CA LEU A 182 -8.57 23.83 -30.67
C LEU A 182 -9.34 24.41 -31.86
N SER A 183 -10.26 23.64 -32.44
CA SER A 183 -11.12 24.12 -33.53
C SER A 183 -12.12 25.19 -33.04
N ALA A 184 -12.71 24.99 -31.86
CA ALA A 184 -13.61 25.96 -31.24
C ALA A 184 -12.88 27.25 -30.84
N LEU A 185 -11.66 27.13 -30.28
CA LEU A 185 -10.78 28.26 -29.97
C LEU A 185 -10.44 29.07 -31.21
N ALA A 186 -10.09 28.40 -32.31
CA ALA A 186 -9.79 29.07 -33.57
C ALA A 186 -11.02 29.79 -34.15
N ALA A 187 -12.23 29.23 -33.98
CA ALA A 187 -13.46 29.89 -34.40
C ALA A 187 -13.78 31.11 -33.50
N TRP A 188 -13.60 30.98 -32.19
CA TRP A 188 -13.84 32.04 -31.23
C TRP A 188 -12.85 33.21 -31.41
N LEU A 189 -11.56 32.92 -31.55
CA LEU A 189 -10.53 33.93 -31.78
C LEU A 189 -10.75 34.70 -33.10
N LYS A 190 -11.31 34.04 -34.12
CA LYS A 190 -11.74 34.71 -35.35
C LYS A 190 -12.94 35.64 -35.16
N GLU A 191 -13.87 35.28 -34.28
CA GLU A 191 -15.01 36.16 -33.96
C GLU A 191 -14.53 37.36 -33.15
N ASP A 192 -13.61 37.14 -32.21
CA ASP A 192 -12.94 38.20 -31.47
C ASP A 192 -12.15 39.15 -32.40
N ASP A 193 -11.37 38.62 -33.35
CA ASP A 193 -10.66 39.42 -34.35
C ASP A 193 -11.64 40.27 -35.19
N ARG A 194 -12.81 39.71 -35.53
CA ARG A 194 -13.87 40.45 -36.22
C ARG A 194 -14.44 41.56 -35.33
N ALA A 195 -14.70 41.27 -34.05
CA ALA A 195 -15.18 42.26 -33.10
C ALA A 195 -14.18 43.41 -32.91
N LEU A 196 -12.87 43.10 -32.86
CA LEU A 196 -11.79 44.09 -32.81
C LEU A 196 -11.71 44.92 -34.10
N ALA A 197 -11.88 44.31 -35.28
CA ALA A 197 -11.93 45.05 -36.53
C ALA A 197 -13.15 45.99 -36.60
N ASP A 198 -14.31 45.55 -36.11
CA ASP A 198 -15.50 46.39 -35.98
C ASP A 198 -15.29 47.53 -34.96
N LEU A 199 -14.55 47.25 -33.89
CA LEU A 199 -14.15 48.22 -32.88
C LEU A 199 -13.20 49.28 -33.43
N GLU A 200 -12.18 48.87 -34.19
CA GLU A 200 -11.26 49.77 -34.88
C GLU A 200 -12.01 50.71 -35.83
N ARG A 201 -12.96 50.16 -36.61
CA ARG A 201 -13.84 50.95 -37.49
C ARG A 201 -14.73 51.93 -36.71
N LEU A 202 -15.18 51.55 -35.51
CA LEU A 202 -15.95 52.45 -34.65
C LEU A 202 -15.07 53.57 -34.09
N GLY A 203 -13.84 53.24 -33.69
CA GLY A 203 -12.82 54.18 -33.21
C GLY A 203 -12.37 55.17 -34.28
N SER A 204 -12.15 54.71 -35.52
CA SER A 204 -11.80 55.58 -36.66
C SER A 204 -12.92 56.56 -37.04
N ARG A 205 -14.16 56.27 -36.64
CA ARG A 205 -15.34 57.13 -36.84
C ARG A 205 -15.59 58.08 -35.66
N ILE A 206 -14.71 58.12 -34.68
CA ILE A 206 -14.68 59.18 -33.67
C ILE A 206 -13.91 60.33 -34.31
N GLU A 207 -14.64 61.26 -34.94
CA GLU A 207 -14.01 62.46 -35.50
C GLU A 207 -13.32 63.23 -34.37
N PRO A 208 -12.08 63.70 -34.58
CA PRO A 208 -11.47 64.64 -33.66
C PRO A 208 -12.33 65.90 -33.64
N THR A 209 -12.68 66.36 -32.44
CA THR A 209 -13.35 67.65 -32.22
C THR A 209 -12.67 68.69 -33.12
N GLY A 210 -13.43 69.21 -34.09
CA GLY A 210 -12.93 70.21 -35.03
C GLY A 210 -12.47 71.48 -34.31
N ASP A 211 -11.83 72.37 -35.06
CA ASP A 211 -11.27 73.64 -34.57
C ASP A 211 -12.37 74.67 -34.20
N ASP A 212 -13.34 74.26 -33.40
CA ASP A 212 -14.46 75.08 -32.89
C ASP A 212 -13.93 76.28 -32.10
N ALA A 213 -12.76 76.14 -31.46
CA ALA A 213 -12.07 77.24 -30.79
C ALA A 213 -11.64 78.34 -31.77
N SER A 214 -11.16 77.99 -32.96
CA SER A 214 -10.88 78.99 -34.01
C SER A 214 -12.17 79.62 -34.56
N VAL A 215 -13.26 78.85 -34.70
CA VAL A 215 -14.54 79.36 -35.22
C VAL A 215 -15.14 80.35 -34.23
N VAL A 216 -15.12 80.05 -32.92
CA VAL A 216 -15.57 80.99 -31.88
C VAL A 216 -14.72 82.27 -31.91
N LYS A 217 -13.39 82.16 -31.98
CA LYS A 217 -12.51 83.34 -32.09
C LYS A 217 -12.82 84.18 -33.33
N ARG A 218 -12.91 83.54 -34.50
CA ARG A 218 -13.21 84.21 -35.77
C ARG A 218 -14.58 84.88 -35.77
N THR A 219 -15.60 84.25 -35.17
CA THR A 219 -16.94 84.83 -35.06
C THR A 219 -16.96 86.02 -34.11
N SER A 220 -16.14 86.00 -33.05
CA SER A 220 -15.97 87.16 -32.17
C SER A 220 -15.29 88.33 -32.88
N GLU A 221 -14.23 88.08 -33.64
CA GLU A 221 -13.54 89.09 -34.46
C GLU A 221 -14.49 89.70 -35.51
N LEU A 222 -15.20 88.86 -36.27
CA LEU A 222 -16.18 89.32 -37.26
C LEU A 222 -17.33 90.10 -36.62
N SER A 223 -17.78 89.71 -35.42
CA SER A 223 -18.81 90.45 -34.67
C SER A 223 -18.33 91.83 -34.25
N THR A 224 -17.05 91.98 -33.84
CA THR A 224 -16.50 93.30 -33.49
C THR A 224 -16.36 94.21 -34.70
N ILE A 225 -15.98 93.65 -35.86
CA ILE A 225 -15.92 94.40 -37.12
C ILE A 225 -17.31 94.85 -37.56
N LEU A 226 -18.31 93.96 -37.46
CA LEU A 226 -19.70 94.29 -37.77
C LEU A 226 -20.25 95.38 -36.83
N ALA A 227 -19.91 95.32 -35.54
CA ALA A 227 -20.29 96.35 -34.58
C ALA A 227 -19.74 97.72 -34.96
N HIS A 228 -18.47 97.76 -35.37
CA HIS A 228 -17.82 98.99 -35.81
C HIS A 228 -18.52 99.59 -37.04
N TYR A 229 -18.78 98.79 -38.08
CA TYR A 229 -19.47 99.28 -39.28
C TYR A 229 -20.91 99.74 -39.01
N LEU A 230 -21.64 99.05 -38.12
CA LEU A 230 -23.00 99.46 -37.73
C LEU A 230 -22.99 100.78 -36.95
N ALA A 231 -22.03 100.95 -36.05
CA ALA A 231 -21.86 102.21 -35.34
C ALA A 231 -21.50 103.33 -36.33
N GLU A 232 -20.54 103.12 -37.20
CA GLU A 232 -20.14 104.09 -38.24
C GLU A 232 -21.33 104.50 -39.13
N GLU A 233 -22.17 103.54 -39.55
CA GLU A 233 -23.38 103.82 -40.32
C GLU A 233 -24.37 104.70 -39.55
N ILE A 234 -24.64 104.38 -38.28
CA ILE A 234 -25.55 105.15 -37.44
C ILE A 234 -25.01 106.56 -37.20
N GLN A 235 -23.71 106.68 -36.94
CA GLN A 235 -23.02 107.96 -36.77
C GLN A 235 -23.11 108.82 -38.04
N TYR A 236 -22.78 108.27 -39.22
CA TYR A 236 -22.92 109.01 -40.48
C TYR A 236 -24.36 109.40 -40.79
N ARG A 237 -25.35 108.57 -40.43
CA ARG A 237 -26.76 108.92 -40.59
C ARG A 237 -27.17 110.05 -39.64
N LEU A 238 -26.68 110.04 -38.40
CA LEU A 238 -26.92 111.08 -37.42
C LEU A 238 -26.29 112.41 -37.84
N ASP A 239 -25.03 112.38 -38.29
CA ASP A 239 -24.31 113.53 -38.84
C ASP A 239 -25.03 114.13 -40.04
N ARG A 240 -25.53 113.28 -40.95
CA ARG A 240 -26.30 113.74 -42.12
C ARG A 240 -27.57 114.46 -41.69
N VAL A 241 -28.34 113.87 -40.78
CA VAL A 241 -29.59 114.49 -40.27
C VAL A 241 -29.29 115.77 -39.50
N TYR A 242 -28.22 115.80 -38.71
CA TYR A 242 -27.76 117.00 -38.01
C TYR A 242 -27.43 118.13 -38.99
N LEU A 243 -26.64 117.86 -40.03
CA LEU A 243 -26.29 118.84 -41.06
C LEU A 243 -27.50 119.28 -41.91
N GLU A 244 -28.42 118.36 -42.24
CA GLU A 244 -29.68 118.69 -42.92
C GLU A 244 -30.56 119.61 -42.07
N ASN A 245 -30.65 119.37 -40.75
CA ASN A 245 -31.39 120.20 -39.80
C ASN A 245 -30.72 121.57 -39.58
N LEU A 246 -29.38 121.63 -39.53
CA LEU A 246 -28.66 122.89 -39.44
C LEU A 246 -28.92 123.77 -40.67
N ARG A 247 -28.91 123.17 -41.87
CA ARG A 247 -29.25 123.86 -43.13
C ARG A 247 -30.72 124.30 -43.16
N ALA A 248 -31.65 123.46 -42.73
CA ALA A 248 -33.08 123.80 -42.64
C ALA A 248 -33.36 124.88 -41.59
N GLY A 249 -32.63 124.87 -40.47
CA GLY A 249 -32.68 125.87 -39.40
C GLY A 249 -32.16 127.23 -39.84
N GLN A 250 -31.02 127.29 -40.54
CA GLN A 250 -30.49 128.53 -41.15
C GLN A 250 -31.48 129.18 -42.13
N THR A 251 -32.27 128.37 -42.84
CA THR A 251 -33.30 128.87 -43.76
C THR A 251 -34.48 129.50 -43.01
N LYS A 252 -34.75 129.09 -41.77
CA LYS A 252 -35.83 129.62 -40.89
C LYS A 252 -35.34 130.71 -39.90
N ALA A 253 -34.06 130.73 -39.56
CA ALA A 253 -33.45 131.67 -38.61
C ALA A 253 -33.23 133.08 -39.17
N ASN A 254 -33.35 133.28 -40.49
CA ASN A 254 -33.28 134.60 -41.13
C ASN A 254 -34.45 135.54 -40.76
N GLN A 255 -35.30 135.20 -39.78
CA GLN A 255 -36.42 136.04 -39.35
C GLN A 255 -36.51 136.34 -37.84
N ASN A 256 -35.72 135.75 -36.94
CA ASN A 256 -35.71 136.16 -35.52
C ASN A 256 -34.32 136.02 -34.89
N LEU A 257 -33.75 137.16 -34.45
CA LEU A 257 -32.56 137.25 -33.61
C LEU A 257 -32.97 136.97 -32.15
N ASP A 258 -32.54 135.85 -31.57
CA ASP A 258 -32.50 135.72 -30.10
C ASP A 258 -31.34 134.82 -29.65
N GLY A 259 -30.62 135.26 -28.62
CA GLY A 259 -29.39 134.65 -28.08
C GLY A 259 -29.61 133.35 -27.32
N ALA A 260 -30.86 132.92 -27.11
CA ALA A 260 -31.21 131.65 -26.49
C ALA A 260 -30.96 130.42 -27.39
N ALA A 261 -30.77 130.61 -28.70
CA ALA A 261 -30.51 129.50 -29.64
C ALA A 261 -29.08 128.93 -29.52
N ASP A 262 -28.12 129.71 -29.01
CA ASP A 262 -26.71 129.32 -28.93
C ASP A 262 -26.42 128.41 -27.72
N GLU A 263 -27.04 128.70 -26.56
CA GLU A 263 -27.00 127.81 -25.38
C GLU A 263 -27.70 126.47 -25.64
N VAL A 264 -28.81 126.46 -26.40
CA VAL A 264 -29.50 125.21 -26.76
C VAL A 264 -28.69 124.40 -27.77
N SER A 265 -27.96 125.06 -28.69
CA SER A 265 -27.11 124.37 -29.67
C SER A 265 -25.87 123.75 -29.02
N THR A 266 -25.26 124.44 -28.06
CA THR A 266 -24.10 123.93 -27.30
C THR A 266 -24.49 122.81 -26.33
N ALA A 267 -25.67 122.89 -25.70
CA ALA A 267 -26.21 121.77 -24.91
C ALA A 267 -26.49 120.53 -25.78
N LEU A 268 -27.06 120.72 -26.97
CA LEU A 268 -27.33 119.63 -27.91
C LEU A 268 -26.04 118.99 -28.46
N GLU A 269 -24.99 119.77 -28.68
CA GLU A 269 -23.67 119.28 -29.09
C GLU A 269 -23.03 118.42 -27.99
N GLY A 270 -23.14 118.83 -26.72
CA GLY A 270 -22.68 118.03 -25.58
C GLY A 270 -23.47 116.72 -25.39
N GLU A 271 -24.80 116.74 -25.62
CA GLU A 271 -25.62 115.52 -25.63
C GLU A 271 -25.24 114.61 -26.81
N LEU A 272 -24.88 115.17 -27.97
CA LEU A 272 -24.43 114.43 -29.14
C LEU A 272 -23.07 113.76 -28.89
N GLU A 273 -22.10 114.47 -28.31
CA GLU A 273 -20.79 113.92 -27.93
C GLU A 273 -20.92 112.76 -26.93
N SER A 274 -21.90 112.81 -26.02
CA SER A 274 -22.20 111.70 -25.11
C SER A 274 -22.87 110.52 -25.80
N LEU A 275 -23.59 110.73 -26.91
CA LEU A 275 -24.37 109.70 -27.61
C LEU A 275 -23.49 108.82 -28.52
N TYR A 276 -22.42 109.34 -29.12
CA TYR A 276 -21.49 108.56 -29.96
C TYR A 276 -20.91 107.30 -29.27
N PRO A 277 -20.32 107.38 -28.06
CA PRO A 277 -19.82 106.19 -27.37
C PRO A 277 -20.94 105.25 -26.92
N GLU A 278 -22.16 105.76 -26.70
CA GLU A 278 -23.32 104.91 -26.42
C GLU A 278 -23.76 104.13 -27.67
N ILE A 279 -23.72 104.74 -28.86
CA ILE A 279 -23.97 104.07 -30.14
C ILE A 279 -22.97 102.93 -30.36
N ASP A 280 -21.68 103.15 -30.06
CA ASP A 280 -20.65 102.10 -30.16
C ASP A 280 -20.95 100.92 -29.22
N MET A 281 -21.27 101.21 -27.95
CA MET A 281 -21.63 100.18 -26.96
C MET A 281 -22.92 99.42 -27.34
N LEU A 282 -23.94 100.13 -27.85
CA LEU A 282 -25.20 99.53 -28.29
C LEU A 282 -25.01 98.66 -29.53
N ALA A 283 -24.16 99.08 -30.48
CA ALA A 283 -23.80 98.27 -31.64
C ALA A 283 -23.02 97.00 -31.24
N GLU A 284 -22.07 97.11 -30.31
CA GLU A 284 -21.35 95.95 -29.76
C GLU A 284 -22.31 94.99 -29.03
N MET A 285 -23.22 95.52 -28.20
CA MET A 285 -24.21 94.72 -27.49
C MET A 285 -25.18 94.03 -28.45
N TYR A 286 -25.69 94.74 -29.45
CA TYR A 286 -26.60 94.21 -30.46
C TYR A 286 -25.96 93.07 -31.25
N THR A 287 -24.74 93.26 -31.76
CA THR A 287 -24.04 92.25 -32.54
C THR A 287 -23.64 91.03 -31.70
N ARG A 288 -23.24 91.24 -30.44
CA ARG A 288 -23.01 90.15 -29.49
C ARG A 288 -24.26 89.34 -29.22
N GLN A 289 -25.40 89.99 -29.00
CA GLN A 289 -26.66 89.32 -28.69
C GLN A 289 -27.25 88.60 -29.90
N GLN A 290 -27.19 89.23 -31.08
CA GLN A 290 -27.84 88.72 -32.29
C GLN A 290 -27.02 87.64 -33.00
N TYR A 291 -25.68 87.71 -32.95
CA TYR A 291 -24.81 86.81 -33.73
C TYR A 291 -23.87 86.00 -32.83
N ASN A 292 -23.05 86.65 -32.00
CA ASN A 292 -22.00 85.94 -31.25
C ASN A 292 -22.56 84.92 -30.25
N ALA A 293 -23.50 85.35 -29.40
CA ALA A 293 -24.12 84.49 -28.38
C ALA A 293 -24.86 83.27 -28.96
N PRO A 294 -25.73 83.40 -29.99
CA PRO A 294 -26.38 82.24 -30.58
C PRO A 294 -25.42 81.31 -31.33
N ILE A 295 -24.39 81.83 -32.01
CA ILE A 295 -23.38 81.00 -32.69
C ILE A 295 -22.57 80.20 -31.66
N SER A 296 -22.10 80.86 -30.60
CA SER A 296 -21.37 80.20 -29.50
C SER A 296 -22.21 79.13 -28.82
N ARG A 297 -23.50 79.41 -28.56
CA ARG A 297 -24.43 78.44 -27.96
C ARG A 297 -24.72 77.26 -28.88
N ALA A 298 -24.85 77.49 -30.19
CA ALA A 298 -25.05 76.44 -31.18
C ALA A 298 -23.81 75.53 -31.30
N LEU A 299 -22.61 76.12 -31.32
CA LEU A 299 -21.35 75.39 -31.29
C LEU A 299 -21.20 74.57 -30.01
N GLN A 300 -21.48 75.14 -28.84
CA GLN A 300 -21.43 74.41 -27.57
C GLN A 300 -22.41 73.22 -27.56
N LYS A 301 -23.65 73.42 -28.03
CA LYS A 301 -24.63 72.33 -28.13
C LYS A 301 -24.16 71.22 -29.08
N HIS A 302 -23.57 71.59 -30.22
CA HIS A 302 -22.99 70.64 -31.16
C HIS A 302 -21.83 69.86 -30.54
N HIS A 303 -20.94 70.56 -29.83
CA HIS A 303 -19.82 69.97 -29.10
C HIS A 303 -20.29 69.01 -28.00
N ASP A 304 -21.25 69.40 -27.17
CA ASP A 304 -21.84 68.55 -26.14
C ASP A 304 -22.47 67.29 -26.77
N GLN A 305 -23.16 67.43 -27.90
CA GLN A 305 -23.77 66.31 -28.62
C GLN A 305 -22.73 65.35 -29.21
N LEU A 306 -21.65 65.89 -29.79
CA LEU A 306 -20.51 65.09 -30.26
C LEU A 306 -19.81 64.39 -29.08
N HIS A 307 -19.59 65.07 -27.96
CA HIS A 307 -19.02 64.48 -26.75
C HIS A 307 -19.89 63.36 -26.20
N ILE A 308 -21.20 63.56 -26.09
CA ILE A 308 -22.13 62.51 -25.64
C ILE A 308 -22.12 61.32 -26.61
N SER A 309 -22.08 61.56 -27.92
CA SER A 309 -22.01 60.49 -28.91
C SER A 309 -20.69 59.72 -28.84
N SER A 310 -19.57 60.43 -28.73
CA SER A 310 -18.22 59.89 -28.60
C SER A 310 -18.09 59.08 -27.31
N HIS A 311 -18.54 59.62 -26.18
CA HIS A 311 -18.50 58.93 -24.88
C HIS A 311 -19.37 57.67 -24.87
N LYS A 312 -20.53 57.67 -25.53
CA LYS A 312 -21.34 56.45 -25.71
C LYS A 312 -20.61 55.39 -26.53
N LYS A 313 -19.91 55.79 -27.60
CA LYS A 313 -19.06 54.87 -28.37
C LYS A 313 -17.95 54.32 -27.48
N PHE A 314 -17.21 55.16 -26.74
CA PHE A 314 -16.15 54.73 -25.83
C PHE A 314 -16.62 53.79 -24.72
N ASN A 315 -17.79 54.03 -24.13
CA ASN A 315 -18.35 53.09 -23.15
C ASN A 315 -18.65 51.74 -23.79
N TYR A 316 -19.23 51.72 -24.99
CA TYR A 316 -19.44 50.47 -25.74
C TYR A 316 -18.11 49.76 -26.07
N ILE A 317 -17.06 50.52 -26.41
CA ILE A 317 -15.71 49.97 -26.61
C ILE A 317 -15.20 49.30 -25.32
N LEU A 318 -15.31 49.99 -24.19
CA LEU A 318 -14.87 49.48 -22.89
C LEU A 318 -15.65 48.24 -22.47
N ASP A 319 -16.96 48.25 -22.61
CA ASP A 319 -17.83 47.11 -22.26
C ASP A 319 -17.48 45.89 -23.12
N LEU A 320 -17.29 46.06 -24.42
CA LEU A 320 -16.91 44.98 -25.32
C LEU A 320 -15.53 44.40 -24.98
N VAL A 321 -14.53 45.25 -24.73
CA VAL A 321 -13.18 44.80 -24.33
C VAL A 321 -13.22 44.08 -22.98
N ALA A 322 -14.04 44.56 -22.03
CA ALA A 322 -14.23 43.89 -20.75
C ALA A 322 -14.88 42.50 -20.92
N GLU A 323 -15.91 42.38 -21.77
CA GLU A 323 -16.54 41.10 -22.09
C GLU A 323 -15.55 40.12 -22.76
N MET A 324 -14.76 40.58 -23.74
CA MET A 324 -13.73 39.77 -24.38
C MET A 324 -12.68 39.28 -23.37
N THR A 325 -12.25 40.16 -22.46
CA THR A 325 -11.28 39.82 -21.41
C THR A 325 -11.84 38.77 -20.44
N LEU A 326 -13.09 38.95 -19.98
CA LEU A 326 -13.76 37.98 -19.11
C LEU A 326 -13.95 36.62 -19.80
N SER A 327 -14.33 36.64 -21.08
CA SER A 327 -14.46 35.41 -21.87
C SER A 327 -13.12 34.70 -22.03
N MET A 328 -12.04 35.43 -22.33
CA MET A 328 -10.68 34.89 -22.42
C MET A 328 -10.21 34.29 -21.07
N GLU A 329 -10.52 34.94 -19.95
CA GLU A 329 -10.20 34.42 -18.61
C GLU A 329 -10.96 33.12 -18.30
N CYS A 330 -12.27 33.08 -18.56
CA CYS A 330 -13.11 31.89 -18.40
C CYS A 330 -12.59 30.71 -19.26
N LEU A 331 -12.21 31.02 -20.49
CA LEU A 331 -11.67 30.04 -21.42
C LEU A 331 -10.31 29.50 -20.96
N THR A 332 -9.44 30.38 -20.48
CA THR A 332 -8.14 29.99 -19.92
C THR A 332 -8.30 29.07 -18.71
N LYS A 333 -9.24 29.39 -17.80
CA LYS A 333 -9.58 28.50 -16.66
C LYS A 333 -10.07 27.14 -17.13
N SER A 334 -10.99 27.09 -18.09
CA SER A 334 -11.49 25.82 -18.64
C SER A 334 -10.40 24.98 -19.31
N LEU A 335 -9.46 25.62 -20.03
CA LEU A 335 -8.30 24.94 -20.59
C LEU A 335 -7.36 24.40 -19.51
N GLN A 336 -7.12 25.16 -18.46
CA GLN A 336 -6.28 24.73 -17.34
C GLN A 336 -6.89 23.56 -16.58
N ASP A 337 -8.21 23.59 -16.33
CA ASP A 337 -8.94 22.47 -15.72
C ASP A 337 -8.82 21.22 -16.59
N ARG A 338 -8.98 21.36 -17.91
CA ARG A 338 -8.82 20.26 -18.86
C ARG A 338 -7.39 19.74 -18.90
N GLU A 339 -6.38 20.60 -18.90
CA GLU A 339 -4.98 20.20 -18.86
C GLU A 339 -4.67 19.40 -17.59
N SER A 340 -5.18 19.86 -16.45
CA SER A 340 -5.05 19.14 -15.18
C SER A 340 -5.74 17.78 -15.23
N PHE A 341 -6.92 17.68 -15.86
CA PHE A 341 -7.61 16.41 -16.08
C PHE A 341 -6.78 15.47 -16.98
N CYS A 342 -6.26 15.96 -18.10
CA CYS A 342 -5.41 15.15 -18.98
C CYS A 342 -4.12 14.71 -18.27
N GLY A 343 -3.49 15.58 -17.47
CA GLY A 343 -2.32 15.26 -16.67
C GLY A 343 -2.59 14.21 -15.59
N THR A 344 -3.72 14.32 -14.88
CA THR A 344 -4.15 13.30 -13.90
C THR A 344 -4.51 11.98 -14.57
N LEU A 345 -5.15 11.99 -15.74
CA LEU A 345 -5.44 10.78 -16.51
C LEU A 345 -4.16 10.08 -17.00
N ALA A 346 -3.17 10.85 -17.47
CA ALA A 346 -1.89 10.31 -17.92
C ALA A 346 -1.06 9.73 -16.74
N THR A 347 -1.02 10.43 -15.61
CA THR A 347 -0.36 9.93 -14.38
C THR A 347 -1.08 8.70 -13.81
N PHE A 348 -2.42 8.67 -13.87
CA PHE A 348 -3.21 7.50 -13.54
C PHE A 348 -2.88 6.33 -14.47
N ASN A 349 -2.79 6.54 -15.79
CA ASN A 349 -2.44 5.50 -16.74
C ASN A 349 -1.03 4.94 -16.52
N THR A 350 -0.03 5.81 -16.32
CA THR A 350 1.34 5.35 -16.03
C THR A 350 1.42 4.58 -14.70
N THR A 351 0.73 5.05 -13.66
CA THR A 351 0.63 4.34 -12.37
C THR A 351 -0.11 3.01 -12.51
N TYR A 352 -1.18 2.99 -13.29
CA TYR A 352 -1.94 1.78 -13.59
C TYR A 352 -1.06 0.76 -14.32
N ARG A 353 -0.34 1.16 -15.38
CA ARG A 353 0.54 0.27 -16.15
C ARG A 353 1.72 -0.26 -15.33
N THR A 354 2.31 0.55 -14.46
CA THR A 354 3.38 0.09 -13.55
C THR A 354 2.85 -0.89 -12.50
N LYS A 355 1.73 -0.59 -11.83
CA LYS A 355 1.17 -1.49 -10.80
C LYS A 355 0.60 -2.78 -11.36
N VAL A 356 -0.06 -2.72 -12.51
CA VAL A 356 -0.72 -3.88 -13.14
C VAL A 356 0.26 -4.69 -13.99
N GLY A 357 1.20 -4.04 -14.67
CA GLY A 357 2.29 -4.70 -15.41
C GLY A 357 3.18 -5.55 -14.50
N ASN A 358 3.43 -5.09 -13.26
CA ASN A 358 4.18 -5.87 -12.27
C ASN A 358 3.38 -7.07 -11.74
N GLN A 359 2.08 -6.90 -11.46
CA GLN A 359 1.24 -7.98 -10.92
C GLN A 359 1.07 -9.16 -11.88
N PHE A 360 1.04 -8.94 -13.19
CA PHE A 360 0.89 -10.03 -14.17
C PHE A 360 2.22 -10.59 -14.69
N SER A 361 3.34 -9.89 -14.51
CA SER A 361 4.66 -10.41 -14.85
C SER A 361 5.21 -11.38 -13.80
N GLU A 362 4.95 -11.12 -12.51
CA GLU A 362 5.36 -12.01 -11.40
C GLU A 362 4.63 -13.35 -11.38
N ILE A 363 3.48 -13.48 -12.05
CA ILE A 363 2.69 -14.72 -12.08
C ILE A 363 3.25 -15.76 -13.09
N SER A 364 4.27 -15.40 -13.89
CA SER A 364 4.72 -16.22 -15.03
C SER A 364 5.81 -17.27 -14.74
N VAL A 365 6.30 -17.44 -13.50
CA VAL A 365 7.30 -18.48 -13.19
C VAL A 365 6.85 -19.34 -12.00
N PRO A 366 6.42 -20.60 -12.19
CA PRO A 366 6.30 -21.54 -11.10
C PRO A 366 7.71 -22.05 -10.77
N ARG A 367 8.47 -21.27 -10.02
CA ARG A 367 9.74 -21.71 -9.46
C ARG A 367 9.40 -22.70 -8.34
N ARG A 368 9.66 -23.98 -8.60
CA ARG A 368 9.68 -25.02 -7.58
C ARG A 368 10.74 -24.61 -6.54
N GLU A 369 10.29 -24.14 -5.39
CA GLU A 369 11.14 -24.00 -4.22
C GLU A 369 10.51 -24.77 -3.06
N ASP A 370 11.35 -25.65 -2.51
CA ASP A 370 11.06 -26.68 -1.53
C ASP A 370 10.50 -26.09 -0.23
N LEU A 371 9.22 -26.37 0.05
CA LEU A 371 8.67 -26.21 1.39
C LEU A 371 9.05 -27.41 2.25
N ARG A 372 10.21 -27.29 2.90
CA ARG A 372 10.61 -28.15 4.01
C ARG A 372 9.71 -27.83 5.22
N ARG A 373 8.86 -28.81 5.56
CA ARG A 373 8.14 -29.02 6.84
C ARG A 373 8.40 -28.00 7.96
N ARG A 374 7.33 -27.30 8.35
CA ARG A 374 6.92 -27.24 9.77
C ARG A 374 5.43 -26.97 9.86
N SER A 375 4.65 -28.05 9.87
CA SER A 375 3.28 -28.05 10.34
C SER A 375 3.33 -28.25 11.85
N ILE A 376 3.01 -27.21 12.61
CA ILE A 376 2.53 -27.33 13.99
C ILE A 376 1.19 -26.61 13.99
N GLN A 377 0.13 -27.41 13.90
CA GLN A 377 -1.24 -26.95 14.10
C GLN A 377 -1.51 -26.90 15.62
N PRO A 378 -2.06 -25.81 16.17
CA PRO A 378 -2.76 -25.87 17.44
C PRO A 378 -4.15 -26.44 17.19
N THR A 379 -4.47 -27.51 17.92
CA THR A 379 -5.80 -28.09 18.06
C THR A 379 -6.80 -27.02 18.51
N LEU A 380 -7.88 -26.82 17.76
CA LEU A 380 -9.03 -26.04 18.24
C LEU A 380 -10.33 -26.79 17.96
N ALA A 381 -11.19 -26.65 18.95
CA ALA A 381 -12.34 -27.46 19.26
C ALA A 381 -13.45 -27.46 18.19
N TYR A 382 -14.16 -28.57 18.21
CA TYR A 382 -15.46 -28.84 17.60
C TYR A 382 -16.43 -27.66 17.68
N THR A 383 -17.00 -27.23 16.55
CA THR A 383 -18.30 -26.55 16.50
C THR A 383 -19.14 -27.18 15.38
N PRO A 384 -20.46 -27.38 15.59
CA PRO A 384 -21.31 -28.06 14.62
C PRO A 384 -21.77 -27.11 13.50
N SER A 385 -22.14 -27.73 12.40
CA SER A 385 -22.44 -27.12 11.11
C SER A 385 -23.86 -26.53 11.02
N ALA A 386 -23.96 -25.44 10.25
CA ALA A 386 -25.04 -25.05 9.32
C ALA A 386 -26.32 -24.36 9.87
N LYS A 387 -26.60 -23.14 9.40
CA LYS A 387 -27.45 -22.82 8.23
C LYS A 387 -27.64 -21.30 8.05
N ARG A 388 -27.71 -20.90 6.76
CA ARG A 388 -28.26 -19.68 6.12
C ARG A 388 -28.20 -18.33 6.85
N ILE A 389 -27.64 -17.37 6.12
CA ILE A 389 -27.51 -15.95 6.42
C ILE A 389 -28.86 -15.26 6.24
N ASP A 390 -29.35 -14.61 7.30
CA ASP A 390 -30.21 -13.42 7.25
C ASP A 390 -29.50 -12.30 8.03
N SER A 391 -29.69 -11.06 7.60
CA SER A 391 -28.98 -9.82 7.99
C SER A 391 -29.03 -9.43 9.47
N VAL A 392 -29.63 -10.23 10.35
CA VAL A 392 -29.67 -10.02 11.81
C VAL A 392 -28.49 -10.72 12.52
N SER A 393 -27.79 -11.63 11.84
CA SER A 393 -26.69 -12.41 12.43
C SER A 393 -25.39 -11.60 12.60
N GLU A 394 -25.18 -10.53 11.83
CA GLU A 394 -23.97 -9.71 11.93
C GLU A 394 -23.92 -8.98 13.27
N SER A 395 -25.04 -8.44 13.73
CA SER A 395 -25.14 -7.79 15.05
C SER A 395 -24.87 -8.75 16.20
N HIS A 396 -25.28 -10.03 16.09
CA HIS A 396 -25.05 -11.02 17.14
C HIS A 396 -23.61 -11.55 17.13
N ALA A 397 -23.00 -11.73 15.96
CA ALA A 397 -21.59 -12.09 15.82
C ALA A 397 -20.68 -10.97 16.35
N LEU A 398 -21.00 -9.71 16.02
CA LEU A 398 -20.29 -8.54 16.54
C LEU A 398 -20.50 -8.39 18.04
N ALA A 399 -21.72 -8.57 18.56
CA ALA A 399 -21.96 -8.57 20.01
C ALA A 399 -21.22 -9.69 20.74
N ALA A 400 -21.06 -10.87 20.12
CA ALA A 400 -20.29 -11.97 20.69
C ALA A 400 -18.78 -11.68 20.69
N VAL A 401 -18.27 -11.02 19.65
CA VAL A 401 -16.87 -10.55 19.57
C VAL A 401 -16.62 -9.46 20.63
N LEU A 402 -17.50 -8.47 20.73
CA LEU A 402 -17.42 -7.38 21.72
C LEU A 402 -17.46 -7.91 23.16
N ARG A 403 -18.33 -8.89 23.43
CA ARG A 403 -18.41 -9.53 24.76
C ARG A 403 -17.14 -10.33 25.09
N ARG A 404 -16.47 -10.89 24.08
CA ARG A 404 -15.19 -11.60 24.23
C ARG A 404 -14.01 -10.65 24.44
N THR A 405 -14.16 -9.39 24.04
CA THR A 405 -13.22 -8.29 24.29
C THR A 405 -13.59 -7.46 25.53
N GLY A 406 -14.58 -7.89 26.33
CA GLY A 406 -14.98 -7.22 27.58
C GLY A 406 -15.86 -5.98 27.41
N LEU A 407 -16.37 -5.71 26.20
CA LEU A 407 -17.22 -4.56 25.89
C LEU A 407 -18.70 -4.97 25.79
N SER A 408 -19.59 -4.16 26.36
CA SER A 408 -21.03 -4.35 26.25
C SER A 408 -21.55 -3.73 24.95
N SER A 409 -22.40 -4.44 24.21
CA SER A 409 -23.00 -3.94 22.96
C SER A 409 -23.79 -2.64 23.16
N GLU A 410 -24.31 -2.40 24.37
CA GLU A 410 -25.09 -1.19 24.68
C GLU A 410 -24.24 0.10 24.62
N SER A 411 -22.97 0.07 25.07
CA SER A 411 -22.14 1.29 25.15
C SER A 411 -21.52 1.72 23.81
N VAL A 412 -21.56 0.84 22.81
CA VAL A 412 -21.01 1.11 21.46
C VAL A 412 -22.09 1.61 20.51
N PHE A 413 -23.34 1.17 20.69
CA PHE A 413 -24.45 1.53 19.80
C PHE A 413 -25.38 2.61 20.38
N HIS A 414 -25.33 2.89 21.69
CA HIS A 414 -26.03 4.03 22.32
C HIS A 414 -25.08 4.86 23.20
N PRO A 415 -24.32 5.79 22.60
CA PRO A 415 -23.58 6.77 23.39
C PRO A 415 -24.50 7.88 23.91
N GLU A 416 -24.37 8.22 25.19
CA GLU A 416 -24.95 9.46 25.73
C GLU A 416 -24.16 10.71 25.27
N GLU A 417 -22.92 10.56 24.76
CA GLU A 417 -22.08 11.64 24.21
C GLU A 417 -21.11 11.14 23.12
N ASP A 418 -20.97 11.91 22.02
CA ASP A 418 -20.29 11.53 20.77
C ASP A 418 -18.79 11.19 20.90
N ASN A 419 -18.10 11.64 21.94
CA ASN A 419 -16.66 11.38 22.14
C ASN A 419 -16.37 10.17 23.04
N ALA A 420 -17.34 9.69 23.83
CA ALA A 420 -17.13 8.63 24.80
C ALA A 420 -16.88 7.25 24.15
N VAL A 421 -17.40 7.02 22.94
CA VAL A 421 -17.23 5.74 22.21
C VAL A 421 -15.78 5.55 21.78
N ILE A 422 -15.13 6.62 21.33
CA ILE A 422 -13.76 6.56 20.81
C ILE A 422 -12.79 6.30 21.96
N ASP A 423 -12.99 6.95 23.11
CA ASP A 423 -12.16 6.75 24.29
C ASP A 423 -12.31 5.33 24.86
N VAL A 424 -13.54 4.80 24.94
CA VAL A 424 -13.78 3.41 25.40
C VAL A 424 -13.16 2.37 24.46
N LEU A 425 -13.21 2.60 23.14
CA LEU A 425 -12.56 1.73 22.16
C LEU A 425 -11.03 1.84 22.21
N PHE A 426 -10.50 3.03 22.48
CA PHE A 426 -9.07 3.27 22.59
C PHE A 426 -8.48 2.64 23.86
N ASP A 427 -9.19 2.74 24.98
CA ASP A 427 -8.82 2.08 26.24
C ASP A 427 -8.92 0.56 26.11
N ALA A 428 -9.96 0.04 25.45
CA ALA A 428 -10.07 -1.39 25.17
C ALA A 428 -8.92 -1.91 24.28
N ARG A 429 -8.49 -1.12 23.29
CA ARG A 429 -7.34 -1.45 22.45
C ARG A 429 -6.05 -1.49 23.25
N HIS A 430 -5.84 -0.53 24.16
CA HIS A 430 -4.67 -0.52 25.04
C HIS A 430 -4.68 -1.73 25.98
N HIS A 431 -5.81 -2.02 26.61
CA HIS A 431 -5.97 -3.19 27.46
C HIS A 431 -5.71 -4.51 26.70
N MET A 432 -6.15 -4.62 25.44
CA MET A 432 -5.85 -5.79 24.60
C MET A 432 -4.37 -5.91 24.28
N PHE A 433 -3.70 -4.79 23.99
CA PHE A 433 -2.26 -4.78 23.73
C PHE A 433 -1.47 -5.21 24.97
N ASP A 434 -1.82 -4.66 26.14
CA ASP A 434 -1.20 -5.01 27.41
C ASP A 434 -1.45 -6.49 27.77
N CYS A 435 -2.67 -7.00 27.56
CA CYS A 435 -2.97 -8.41 27.77
C CYS A 435 -2.13 -9.31 26.85
N LEU A 436 -2.02 -8.99 25.56
CA LEU A 436 -1.21 -9.77 24.62
C LEU A 436 0.27 -9.75 24.97
N GLN A 437 0.80 -8.60 25.37
CA GLN A 437 2.18 -8.47 25.83
C GLN A 437 2.42 -9.29 27.10
N ASN A 438 1.49 -9.24 28.06
CA ASN A 438 1.56 -10.02 29.30
C ASN A 438 1.43 -11.54 29.04
N TYR A 439 0.60 -11.97 28.09
CA TYR A 439 0.53 -13.38 27.68
C TYR A 439 1.79 -13.84 26.98
N GLY A 440 2.42 -13.00 26.15
CA GLY A 440 3.72 -13.28 25.54
C GLY A 440 4.80 -13.50 26.60
N ILE A 441 4.93 -12.55 27.53
CA ILE A 441 5.91 -12.63 28.62
C ILE A 441 5.66 -13.86 29.51
N ALA A 442 4.39 -14.16 29.84
CA ALA A 442 4.03 -15.32 30.67
C ALA A 442 4.25 -16.67 29.97
N ALA A 443 4.13 -16.75 28.65
CA ALA A 443 4.39 -17.96 27.87
C ALA A 443 5.89 -18.18 27.62
N ASP A 444 6.64 -17.10 27.39
CA ASP A 444 8.08 -17.16 27.09
C ASP A 444 8.92 -17.43 28.35
N ALA A 445 8.52 -16.90 29.51
CA ALA A 445 9.25 -17.08 30.77
C ALA A 445 9.53 -18.55 31.15
N PRO A 446 8.56 -19.48 31.16
CA PRO A 446 8.83 -20.89 31.48
C PRO A 446 9.62 -21.60 30.37
N LEU A 447 9.45 -21.18 29.11
CA LEU A 447 10.15 -21.77 27.97
C LEU A 447 11.65 -21.43 28.00
N VAL A 448 11.99 -20.20 28.37
CA VAL A 448 13.38 -19.75 28.54
C VAL A 448 14.05 -20.52 29.68
N THR A 449 13.36 -20.76 30.80
CA THR A 449 13.95 -21.52 31.91
C THR A 449 14.22 -22.99 31.55
N GLU A 450 13.33 -23.63 30.79
CA GLU A 450 13.52 -25.00 30.31
C GLU A 450 14.58 -25.08 29.19
N LEU A 451 14.69 -24.05 28.35
CA LEU A 451 15.71 -24.02 27.32
C LEU A 451 17.11 -23.84 27.92
N ILE A 452 17.26 -22.98 28.94
CA ILE A 452 18.53 -22.79 29.64
C ILE A 452 18.97 -24.07 30.36
N SER A 453 18.05 -24.79 31.01
CA SER A 453 18.38 -26.06 31.69
C SER A 453 18.76 -27.16 30.67
N SER A 454 18.06 -27.22 29.54
CA SER A 454 18.40 -28.14 28.44
C SER A 454 19.76 -27.80 27.81
N ASP A 455 20.08 -26.53 27.63
CA ASP A 455 21.37 -26.08 27.09
C ASP A 455 22.53 -26.37 28.07
N GLN A 456 22.30 -26.17 29.38
CA GLN A 456 23.28 -26.54 30.40
C GLN A 456 23.52 -28.06 30.46
N THR A 457 22.47 -28.87 30.37
CA THR A 457 22.61 -30.34 30.40
C THR A 457 23.27 -30.89 29.13
N THR A 458 22.95 -30.34 27.96
CA THR A 458 23.63 -30.69 26.71
C THR A 458 25.09 -30.23 26.71
N ARG A 459 25.41 -29.08 27.30
CA ARG A 459 26.79 -28.61 27.51
C ARG A 459 27.56 -29.49 28.51
N LEU A 460 26.92 -30.02 29.54
CA LEU A 460 27.52 -30.99 30.49
C LEU A 460 27.70 -32.37 29.86
N LEU A 461 26.76 -32.83 29.03
CA LEU A 461 26.87 -34.09 28.30
C LEU A 461 27.95 -34.01 27.22
N SER A 462 28.03 -32.90 26.50
CA SER A 462 29.10 -32.68 25.51
C SER A 462 30.46 -32.48 26.16
N SER A 463 30.55 -31.81 27.31
CA SER A 463 31.82 -31.69 28.03
C SER A 463 32.30 -33.02 28.59
N SER A 464 31.40 -33.87 29.11
CA SER A 464 31.71 -35.21 29.62
C SER A 464 32.07 -36.22 28.52
N LEU A 465 31.41 -36.16 27.36
CA LEU A 465 31.75 -37.00 26.20
C LEU A 465 33.11 -36.62 25.58
N ASN A 466 33.54 -35.37 25.71
CA ASN A 466 34.75 -34.85 25.07
C ASN A 466 35.99 -34.75 26.00
N VAL A 467 35.92 -35.21 27.26
CA VAL A 467 37.05 -35.12 28.21
C VAL A 467 38.33 -35.82 27.73
N ASN A 468 38.21 -36.85 26.89
CA ASN A 468 39.34 -37.64 26.37
C ASN A 468 39.71 -37.33 24.90
N SER A 469 39.14 -36.27 24.31
CA SER A 469 39.42 -35.87 22.93
C SER A 469 40.20 -34.56 22.91
N HIS A 470 41.34 -34.53 22.22
CA HIS A 470 42.15 -33.30 22.02
C HIS A 470 41.52 -32.29 21.05
N VAL A 471 40.31 -32.54 20.56
CA VAL A 471 39.60 -31.62 19.66
C VAL A 471 38.61 -30.80 20.49
N LYS A 472 38.93 -29.51 20.64
CA LYS A 472 38.03 -28.51 21.20
C LYS A 472 36.90 -28.27 20.18
N THR A 473 35.80 -29.02 20.29
CA THR A 473 34.61 -28.78 19.48
C THR A 473 33.90 -27.54 20.01
N LEU A 474 34.27 -26.37 19.49
CA LEU A 474 33.44 -25.17 19.58
C LEU A 474 32.22 -25.39 18.68
N LEU A 475 31.03 -25.36 19.26
CA LEU A 475 29.76 -25.48 18.53
C LEU A 475 29.37 -24.18 17.81
N THR A 476 30.16 -23.13 17.97
CA THR A 476 30.08 -21.90 17.20
C THR A 476 31.14 -21.94 16.11
N SER A 477 30.71 -21.89 14.84
CA SER A 477 31.62 -21.63 13.74
C SER A 477 32.24 -20.26 13.97
N ASP A 478 33.57 -20.13 13.90
CA ASP A 478 34.27 -18.83 14.04
C ASP A 478 33.68 -17.77 13.08
N THR A 479 33.08 -18.21 11.97
CA THR A 479 32.36 -17.35 11.01
C THR A 479 31.11 -16.72 11.62
N HIS A 480 30.34 -17.46 12.42
CA HIS A 480 29.11 -16.95 13.04
C HIS A 480 29.41 -16.04 14.23
N GLU A 481 30.51 -16.26 14.96
CA GLU A 481 30.96 -15.31 15.97
C GLU A 481 31.44 -14.00 15.34
N ALA A 482 32.14 -14.06 14.20
CA ALA A 482 32.51 -12.86 13.45
C ALA A 482 31.28 -12.10 12.89
N GLU A 483 30.28 -12.82 12.36
CA GLU A 483 29.02 -12.23 11.90
C GLU A 483 28.20 -11.62 13.05
N LEU A 484 28.17 -12.27 14.22
CA LEU A 484 27.52 -11.74 15.42
C LEU A 484 28.23 -10.51 15.95
N PHE A 485 29.57 -10.47 15.90
CA PHE A 485 30.35 -9.30 16.28
C PHE A 485 30.12 -8.11 15.33
N ASP A 486 30.04 -8.37 14.02
CA ASP A 486 29.69 -7.35 13.02
C ASP A 486 28.24 -6.84 13.20
N LEU A 487 27.29 -7.75 13.50
CA LEU A 487 25.91 -7.38 13.80
C LEU A 487 25.83 -6.55 15.09
N GLN A 488 26.61 -6.91 16.11
CA GLN A 488 26.69 -6.17 17.38
C GLN A 488 27.27 -4.77 17.17
N LEU A 489 28.31 -4.63 16.35
CA LEU A 489 28.85 -3.32 15.94
C LEU A 489 27.83 -2.47 15.20
N LYS A 490 27.04 -3.07 14.29
CA LYS A 490 25.95 -2.39 13.58
C LYS A 490 24.83 -1.96 14.54
N LEU A 491 24.47 -2.80 15.49
CA LEU A 491 23.47 -2.49 16.52
C LEU A 491 23.95 -1.37 17.44
N GLU A 492 25.22 -1.37 17.84
CA GLU A 492 25.81 -0.29 18.64
C GLU A 492 25.85 1.03 17.86
N HIS A 493 26.10 0.97 16.55
CA HIS A 493 26.04 2.14 15.67
C HIS A 493 24.61 2.69 15.52
N VAL A 494 23.62 1.80 15.38
CA VAL A 494 22.20 2.19 15.36
C VAL A 494 21.77 2.74 16.71
N GLN A 495 22.20 2.15 17.82
CA GLN A 495 21.90 2.64 19.16
C GLN A 495 22.51 4.03 19.39
N LYS A 496 23.78 4.25 18.99
CA LYS A 496 24.39 5.58 19.01
C LYS A 496 23.65 6.57 18.12
N GLY A 497 23.18 6.13 16.94
CA GLY A 497 22.33 6.94 16.06
C GLY A 497 21.01 7.34 16.73
N VAL A 498 20.38 6.42 17.44
CA VAL A 498 19.13 6.65 18.18
C VAL A 498 19.36 7.53 19.41
N GLU A 499 20.49 7.40 20.12
CA GLU A 499 20.87 8.29 21.23
C GLU A 499 21.26 9.70 20.75
N MET A 500 21.80 9.84 19.53
CA MET A 500 22.06 11.15 18.90
C MET A 500 20.81 11.81 18.31
N LEU A 501 19.73 11.05 18.13
CA LEU A 501 18.45 11.59 17.72
C LEU A 501 17.80 12.27 18.93
N ASP A 502 17.83 13.60 18.94
CA ASP A 502 17.15 14.41 19.95
C ASP A 502 15.63 14.21 19.84
N LEU A 503 15.10 13.33 20.69
CA LEU A 503 13.66 13.04 20.83
C LEU A 503 12.84 14.31 21.12
N GLY A 504 13.48 15.39 21.61
CA GLY A 504 12.85 16.69 21.80
C GLY A 504 12.36 17.34 20.51
N VAL A 505 13.02 17.10 19.37
CA VAL A 505 12.61 17.65 18.06
C VAL A 505 11.39 16.92 17.49
N VAL A 506 11.24 15.63 17.79
CA VAL A 506 10.08 14.81 17.35
C VAL A 506 8.84 15.13 18.18
N PHE A 507 9.02 15.48 19.46
CA PHE A 507 7.93 15.95 20.35
C PHE A 507 7.67 17.46 20.26
N GLN A 508 8.47 18.21 19.51
CA GLN A 508 8.19 19.62 19.24
C GLN A 508 6.99 19.68 18.30
N ARG A 509 5.79 19.85 18.88
CA ARG A 509 4.54 20.12 18.15
C ARG A 509 4.80 21.25 17.15
N ASP A 510 4.81 20.90 15.88
CA ASP A 510 4.93 21.86 14.79
C ASP A 510 3.67 22.74 14.77
N ARG A 511 3.80 23.98 15.26
CA ARG A 511 2.72 24.99 15.25
C ARG A 511 2.14 25.21 13.86
N GLY A 512 2.90 24.93 12.80
CA GLY A 512 2.42 24.99 11.42
C GLY A 512 1.35 23.93 11.12
N ARG A 513 1.43 22.78 11.78
CA ARG A 513 0.49 21.67 11.57
C ARG A 513 -0.83 21.88 12.29
N GLU A 514 -0.82 22.48 13.48
CA GLU A 514 -2.05 22.88 14.19
C GLU A 514 -2.77 24.03 13.46
N THR A 515 -2.05 25.05 12.99
CA THR A 515 -2.66 26.14 12.21
C THR A 515 -3.18 25.69 10.84
N PHE A 516 -2.58 24.65 10.26
CA PHE A 516 -3.09 23.99 9.06
C PHE A 516 -4.37 23.18 9.37
N VAL A 517 -4.39 22.40 10.44
CA VAL A 517 -5.57 21.64 10.86
C VAL A 517 -6.72 22.56 11.31
N GLU A 518 -6.44 23.70 11.96
CA GLU A 518 -7.48 24.71 12.27
C GLU A 518 -8.06 25.37 11.02
N ARG A 519 -7.25 25.63 9.98
CA ARG A 519 -7.76 26.21 8.72
C ARG A 519 -8.60 25.24 7.89
N TRP A 520 -8.36 23.94 8.03
CA TRP A 520 -9.00 22.92 7.21
C TRP A 520 -9.97 22.01 7.99
N GLY A 521 -10.07 22.16 9.31
CA GLY A 521 -10.97 21.42 10.18
C GLY A 521 -12.34 22.07 10.42
N LEU A 522 -12.61 23.23 9.80
CA LEU A 522 -13.92 23.86 9.78
C LEU A 522 -14.53 23.75 8.37
N THR A 523 -14.94 22.53 8.02
CA THR A 523 -16.02 22.26 7.05
C THR A 523 -16.82 21.08 7.52
#